data_AF-A0AAJ0ACB8-F1
#
_entry.id   AF-A0AAJ0ACB8-F1
#
_cell.length_a   1.000
_cell.length_b   1.000
_cell.length_c   1.000
_cell.angle_alpha   90.00
_cell.angle_beta   90.00
_cell.angle_gamma   90.00
#
_symmetry.space_group_name_H-M   'P 1'
#
loop_
_entity.id
_entity.type
_entity.pdbx_description
1 polymer ?
#
loop_
_entity_poly.entity_id
_entity_poly.type
_entity_poly.pdbx_seq_one_letter_code
_entity_poly.pdbx_strand_id
1 'polypeptide(L)'
;MNKIRMRTSSIRQLVKRCQKATGKRCSGPEEWPELRDLDMREPSADTVALLVNMHIEPGEQKAVYIHDSNDDQVAMVGSGDYKGYSVIIPWQIGLKYVCYGSCKIAELFLKS
;
A
#
# COMPACT_ATOMS: atom_id res chain seq x y z
N MET A 1 -1.99 -7.27 -10.71
CA MET A 1 -1.39 -7.49 -9.37
C MET A 1 -2.40 -8.11 -8.41
N ASN A 2 -1.98 -9.06 -7.57
CA ASN A 2 -2.85 -9.71 -6.58
C ASN A 2 -2.87 -8.93 -5.26
N LYS A 3 -4.01 -8.34 -4.89
CA LYS A 3 -4.17 -7.50 -3.69
C LYS A 3 -4.73 -8.31 -2.53
N ILE A 4 -4.12 -8.23 -1.35
CA ILE A 4 -4.55 -8.98 -0.16
C ILE A 4 -5.23 -8.02 0.81
N ARG A 5 -6.52 -8.27 1.12
CA ARG A 5 -7.29 -7.50 2.10
C ARG A 5 -7.10 -8.04 3.52
N MET A 6 -6.94 -7.14 4.47
CA MET A 6 -6.78 -7.44 5.90
C MET A 6 -7.67 -6.50 6.71
N ARG A 7 -8.38 -7.00 7.72
CA ARG A 7 -9.27 -6.16 8.57
C ARG A 7 -8.53 -5.33 9.62
N THR A 8 -7.21 -5.42 9.68
CA THR A 8 -6.38 -4.75 10.68
C THR A 8 -5.63 -3.60 10.04
N SER A 9 -5.45 -2.52 10.79
CA SER A 9 -4.55 -1.40 10.47
C SER A 9 -3.20 -1.53 11.19
N SER A 10 -2.96 -2.60 11.96
CA SER A 10 -1.69 -2.80 12.66
C SER A 10 -0.58 -3.18 11.67
N ILE A 11 0.41 -2.30 11.49
CA ILE A 11 1.56 -2.55 10.62
C ILE A 11 2.28 -3.84 11.02
N ARG A 12 2.46 -4.09 12.33
CA ARG A 12 3.07 -5.33 12.83
C ARG A 12 2.33 -6.58 12.38
N GLN A 13 1.00 -6.57 12.35
CA GLN A 13 0.20 -7.69 11.86
C GLN A 13 0.28 -7.81 10.33
N LEU A 14 0.32 -6.70 9.60
CA LEU A 14 0.49 -6.67 8.15
C LEU A 14 1.87 -7.18 7.72
N VAL A 15 2.93 -6.81 8.44
CA VAL A 15 4.30 -7.35 8.26
C VAL A 15 4.31 -8.86 8.45
N LYS A 16 3.69 -9.38 9.53
CA LYS A 16 3.54 -10.84 9.72
C LYS A 16 2.81 -11.51 8.56
N ARG A 17 1.80 -10.84 7.98
CA ARG A 17 1.08 -11.36 6.82
C ARG A 17 1.94 -11.36 5.56
N CYS A 18 2.72 -10.31 5.31
CA CYS A 18 3.73 -10.26 4.26
C CYS A 18 4.70 -11.43 4.38
N GLN A 19 5.22 -11.68 5.59
CA GLN A 19 6.16 -12.78 5.83
C GLN A 19 5.55 -14.14 5.48
N LYS A 20 4.30 -14.37 5.91
CA LYS A 20 3.59 -15.61 5.60
C LYS A 20 3.31 -15.77 4.10
N ALA A 21 3.02 -14.68 3.40
CA ALA A 21 2.71 -14.71 1.96
C ALA A 21 3.96 -14.90 1.09
N THR A 22 5.10 -14.35 1.51
CA THR A 22 6.35 -14.37 0.75
C THR A 22 7.31 -15.49 1.18
N GLY A 23 7.13 -16.07 2.36
CA GLY A 23 8.06 -17.01 2.97
C GLY A 23 9.37 -16.39 3.45
N LYS A 24 9.49 -15.05 3.42
CA LYS A 24 10.70 -14.30 3.78
C LYS A 24 10.46 -13.40 4.98
N ARG A 25 11.52 -12.88 5.59
CA ARG A 25 11.42 -11.84 6.62
C ARG A 25 11.05 -10.52 5.95
N CYS A 26 10.00 -9.85 6.42
CA CYS A 26 9.59 -8.52 5.97
C CYS A 26 9.82 -7.53 7.11
N SER A 27 10.13 -6.29 6.77
CA SER A 27 10.15 -5.14 7.70
C SER A 27 9.38 -3.98 7.10
N GLY A 28 8.87 -3.10 7.96
CA GLY A 28 8.17 -1.88 7.58
C GLY A 28 8.33 -0.84 8.68
N PRO A 29 7.77 0.36 8.49
CA PRO A 29 7.83 1.43 9.50
C PRO A 29 7.03 1.06 10.76
N GLU A 30 7.29 1.76 11.87
CA GLU A 30 6.53 1.57 13.11
C GLU A 30 5.14 2.21 13.05
N GLU A 31 5.05 3.34 12.33
CA GLU A 31 3.82 4.11 12.15
C GLU A 31 3.48 4.26 10.66
N TRP A 32 2.24 4.64 10.37
CA TRP A 32 1.79 4.85 8.99
C TRP A 32 2.31 6.19 8.47
N PRO A 33 3.11 6.19 7.39
CA PRO A 33 3.42 7.43 6.68
C PRO A 33 2.14 8.01 6.07
N GLU A 34 1.95 9.31 6.24
CA GLU A 34 0.87 10.08 5.61
C GLU A 34 1.38 10.76 4.35
N LEU A 35 0.60 10.65 3.28
CA LEU A 35 0.83 11.28 1.99
C LEU A 35 -0.34 12.22 1.69
N ARG A 36 0.00 13.38 1.10
CA ARG A 36 -0.98 14.39 0.73
C ARG A 36 -1.68 14.03 -0.57
N ASP A 37 -2.76 14.76 -0.83
CA ASP A 37 -3.48 14.65 -2.08
C ASP A 37 -2.56 14.96 -3.26
N LEU A 38 -2.65 14.13 -4.30
CA LEU A 38 -1.84 14.15 -5.51
C LEU A 38 -0.34 13.87 -5.30
N ASP A 39 0.09 13.46 -4.10
CA ASP A 39 1.46 13.01 -3.88
C ASP A 39 1.73 11.77 -4.74
N MET A 40 2.67 11.90 -5.67
CA MET A 40 3.21 10.81 -6.46
C MET A 40 4.49 10.29 -5.83
N ARG A 41 4.64 8.97 -5.77
CA ARG A 41 5.81 8.30 -5.22
C ARG A 41 6.22 7.13 -6.10
N GLU A 42 7.52 7.02 -6.29
CA GLU A 42 8.17 5.81 -6.75
C GLU A 42 8.70 5.08 -5.51
N PRO A 43 8.20 3.88 -5.18
CA PRO A 43 8.77 3.08 -4.11
C PRO A 43 10.25 2.82 -4.30
N SER A 44 10.93 2.59 -3.18
CA SER A 44 12.31 2.17 -3.19
C SER A 44 12.48 0.86 -3.98
N ALA A 45 13.65 0.67 -4.59
CA ALA A 45 13.95 -0.50 -5.42
C ALA A 45 13.93 -1.82 -4.63
N ASP A 46 14.06 -1.77 -3.30
CA ASP A 46 13.99 -2.90 -2.38
C ASP A 46 12.58 -3.15 -1.81
N THR A 47 11.60 -2.33 -2.18
CA THR A 47 10.21 -2.49 -1.76
C THR A 47 9.59 -3.74 -2.39
N VAL A 48 9.10 -4.62 -1.54
CA VAL A 48 8.46 -5.89 -1.95
C VAL A 48 6.95 -5.87 -1.82
N ALA A 49 6.41 -4.97 -1.01
CA ALA A 49 4.98 -4.73 -0.96
C ALA A 49 4.66 -3.31 -0.50
N LEU A 50 3.57 -2.76 -1.00
CA LEU A 50 2.93 -1.59 -0.41
C LEU A 50 1.82 -2.02 0.54
N LEU A 51 1.70 -1.30 1.64
CA LEU A 51 0.55 -1.31 2.52
C LEU A 51 -0.26 -0.06 2.29
N VAL A 52 -1.56 -0.21 2.06
CA VAL A 52 -2.50 0.90 1.95
C VAL A 52 -3.53 0.74 3.06
N ASN A 53 -3.58 1.68 4.00
CA ASN A 53 -4.59 1.69 5.03
C ASN A 53 -5.86 2.34 4.48
N MET A 54 -6.97 1.60 4.40
CA MET A 54 -8.29 2.05 3.94
C MET A 54 -9.33 2.05 5.07
N HIS A 55 -8.90 2.04 6.33
CA HIS A 55 -9.72 2.48 7.44
C HIS A 55 -9.88 4.00 7.31
N ILE A 56 -11.08 4.43 6.93
CA ILE A 56 -11.44 5.83 6.66
C ILE A 56 -12.66 6.19 7.45
N GLU A 57 -12.70 7.45 7.87
CA GLU A 57 -13.84 7.99 8.62
C GLU A 57 -15.07 8.17 7.71
N PRO A 58 -16.28 8.26 8.29
CA PRO A 58 -17.48 8.60 7.51
C PRO A 58 -17.30 9.94 6.77
N GLY A 59 -17.56 9.93 5.46
CA GLY A 59 -17.43 11.12 4.60
C GLY A 59 -16.06 11.28 3.93
N GLU A 60 -15.02 10.60 4.41
CA GLU A 60 -13.72 10.60 3.76
C GLU A 60 -13.75 9.76 2.46
N GLN A 61 -13.06 10.26 1.43
CA GLN A 61 -12.79 9.52 0.22
C GLN A 61 -11.29 9.51 -0.04
N LYS A 62 -10.77 8.34 -0.39
CA LYS A 62 -9.40 8.20 -0.83
C LYS A 62 -9.25 7.08 -1.83
N ALA A 63 -8.26 7.24 -2.70
CA ALA A 63 -7.90 6.22 -3.67
C ALA A 63 -6.40 6.28 -3.94
N VAL A 64 -5.80 5.11 -4.13
CA VAL A 64 -4.41 4.98 -4.56
C VAL A 64 -4.42 4.40 -5.95
N TYR A 65 -3.89 5.14 -6.90
CA TYR A 65 -3.74 4.71 -8.28
C TYR A 65 -2.31 4.26 -8.50
N ILE A 66 -2.13 3.19 -9.25
CA ILE A 66 -0.81 2.62 -9.55
C ILE A 66 -0.63 2.70 -11.06
N HIS A 67 0.47 3.29 -11.48
CA HIS A 67 0.83 3.51 -12.87
C HIS A 67 2.12 2.76 -13.21
N ASP A 68 2.27 2.38 -14.46
CA ASP A 68 3.52 1.88 -15.00
C ASP A 68 4.45 3.03 -15.46
N SER A 69 5.54 2.68 -16.13
CA SER A 69 6.53 3.62 -16.65
C SER A 69 6.03 4.52 -17.78
N ASN A 70 4.92 4.16 -18.44
CA ASN A 70 4.29 4.93 -19.51
C ASN A 70 3.18 5.85 -18.97
N ASP A 71 3.03 5.96 -17.65
CA ASP A 71 1.93 6.64 -16.97
C ASP A 71 0.55 6.00 -17.17
N ASP A 72 0.48 4.77 -17.69
CA ASP A 72 -0.78 4.05 -17.82
C ASP A 72 -1.23 3.48 -16.48
N GLN A 73 -2.53 3.60 -16.20
CA GLN A 73 -3.12 3.06 -14.98
C GLN A 73 -3.23 1.52 -15.04
N VAL A 74 -2.50 0.84 -14.15
CA VAL A 74 -2.49 -0.63 -14.07
C VAL A 74 -3.25 -1.20 -12.88
N ALA A 75 -3.50 -0.39 -11.83
CA ALA A 75 -4.33 -0.79 -10.70
C ALA A 75 -4.84 0.39 -9.87
N MET A 76 -5.79 0.09 -8.97
CA MET A 76 -6.34 1.03 -8.01
C MET A 76 -6.72 0.36 -6.68
N VAL A 77 -6.58 1.08 -5.56
CA VAL A 77 -7.18 0.77 -4.26
C VAL A 77 -8.05 1.95 -3.85
N GLY A 78 -9.37 1.83 -4.00
CA GLY A 78 -10.34 2.89 -3.70
C GLY A 78 -11.22 2.59 -2.48
N SER A 79 -11.82 3.64 -1.92
CA SER A 79 -12.73 3.55 -0.79
C SER A 79 -13.97 2.69 -1.04
N GLY A 80 -14.42 2.52 -2.29
CA GLY A 80 -15.57 1.66 -2.62
C GLY A 80 -15.38 0.20 -2.17
N ASP A 81 -14.31 -0.45 -2.63
CA ASP A 81 -14.10 -1.90 -2.45
C ASP A 81 -13.30 -2.26 -1.18
N TYR A 82 -12.59 -1.27 -0.62
CA TYR A 82 -11.58 -1.49 0.41
C TYR A 82 -11.84 -0.72 1.72
N LYS A 83 -12.96 0.00 1.86
CA LYS A 83 -13.31 0.68 3.11
C LYS A 83 -13.30 -0.27 4.30
N GLY A 84 -12.59 0.12 5.35
CA GLY A 84 -12.45 -0.65 6.59
C GLY A 84 -11.42 -1.77 6.54
N TYR A 85 -10.54 -1.77 5.54
CA TYR A 85 -9.45 -2.75 5.39
C TYR A 85 -8.09 -2.05 5.29
N SER A 86 -7.02 -2.80 5.52
CA SER A 86 -5.71 -2.51 4.95
C SER A 86 -5.44 -3.47 3.79
N VAL A 87 -4.72 -2.99 2.79
CA VAL A 87 -4.43 -3.73 1.56
C VAL A 87 -2.93 -3.92 1.44
N ILE A 88 -2.50 -5.17 1.25
CA ILE A 88 -1.13 -5.51 0.92
C ILE A 88 -1.06 -5.70 -0.59
N ILE A 89 -0.19 -4.95 -1.25
CA ILE A 89 0.03 -4.99 -2.69
C ILE A 89 1.47 -5.47 -2.92
N PRO A 90 1.70 -6.73 -3.34
CA PRO A 90 3.02 -7.16 -3.78
C PRO A 90 3.52 -6.21 -4.87
N TRP A 91 4.72 -5.67 -4.67
CA TRP A 91 5.24 -4.59 -5.50
C TRP A 91 6.20 -5.11 -6.57
N GLN A 92 6.28 -4.39 -7.68
CA GLN A 92 7.18 -4.65 -8.79
C GLN A 92 7.94 -3.36 -9.12
N ILE A 93 9.22 -3.51 -9.43
CA ILE A 93 10.08 -2.38 -9.83
C ILE A 93 9.54 -1.76 -11.12
N GLY A 94 9.66 -0.44 -11.24
CA GLY A 94 9.21 0.33 -12.42
C GLY A 94 7.74 0.77 -12.36
N LEU A 95 7.05 0.50 -11.25
CA LEU A 95 5.73 1.05 -10.95
C LEU A 95 5.85 2.29 -10.06
N LYS A 96 4.89 3.20 -10.21
CA LYS A 96 4.69 4.36 -9.33
C LYS A 96 3.26 4.41 -8.84
N TYR A 97 3.01 5.14 -7.77
CA TYR A 97 1.66 5.33 -7.26
C TYR A 97 1.37 6.79 -6.95
N VAL A 98 0.10 7.17 -7.06
CA VAL A 98 -0.40 8.48 -6.71
C VAL A 98 -1.57 8.34 -5.74
N CYS A 99 -1.58 9.19 -4.73
CA CYS A 99 -2.67 9.30 -3.77
C CYS A 99 -3.70 10.34 -4.24
N TYR A 100 -4.98 10.02 -4.11
CA TYR A 100 -6.08 10.97 -4.15
C TYR A 100 -6.75 10.99 -2.77
N GLY A 101 -6.83 12.16 -2.14
CA GLY A 101 -7.15 12.35 -0.73
C GLY A 101 -5.92 12.30 0.17
N SER A 102 -6.11 12.23 1.50
CA SER A 102 -5.01 11.93 2.44
C SER A 102 -4.84 10.41 2.57
N CYS A 103 -3.68 9.88 2.17
CA CYS A 103 -3.42 8.44 2.19
C CYS A 103 -2.44 8.06 3.29
N LYS A 104 -2.69 6.90 3.91
CA LYS A 104 -1.75 6.23 4.81
C LYS A 104 -1.14 5.04 4.08
N ILE A 105 0.10 5.19 3.63
CA ILE A 105 0.79 4.20 2.77
C ILE A 105 2.17 3.91 3.34
N ALA A 106 2.50 2.63 3.48
CA ALA A 106 3.80 2.18 3.96
C ALA A 106 4.45 1.22 2.98
N GLU A 107 5.77 1.30 2.86
CA GLU A 107 6.59 0.37 2.10
C GLU A 107 7.06 -0.78 3.01
N LEU A 108 6.99 -2.01 2.51
CA LEU A 108 7.59 -3.18 3.13
C LEU A 108 8.81 -3.63 2.35
N PHE A 109 9.86 -3.98 3.10
CA PHE A 109 11.16 -4.39 2.59
C PHE A 109 11.46 -5.83 3.01
N LEU A 110 12.30 -6.53 2.25
CA LEU A 110 12.86 -7.79 2.73
C LEU A 110 13.98 -7.52 3.72
N LYS A 111 13.90 -8.18 4.88
CA LYS A 111 14.98 -8.16 5.85
C LYS A 111 15.95 -9.29 5.53
N SER A 112 17.16 -8.92 5.08
CA SER A 112 18.30 -9.82 4.92
C SER A 112 18.57 -10.61 6.20
#